data_AF-A0A4U8SHW7-F1
#
_entry.id   AF-A0A4U8SHW7-F1
#
_cell.length_a   1.000
_cell.length_b   1.000
_cell.length_c   1.000
_cell.angle_alpha   90.00
_cell.angle_beta   90.00
_cell.angle_gamma   90.00
#
_symmetry.space_group_name_H-M   'P 1'
#
loop_
_entity.id
_entity.type
_entity.pdbx_description
1 polymer ?
#
loop_
_entity_poly.entity_id
_entity_poly.type
_entity_poly.pdbx_seq_one_letter_code
_entity_poly.pdbx_strand_id
1 'polypeptide(L)' 'MAKDKAKDDKFFNTQEKHEIDYVVNQYPQKDREKIKQLLKNGECGEYQPHDEIYKCLQKR' A
#
# COMPACT_ATOMS: atom_id res chain seq x y z
N MET A 1 -10.41 -16.70 24.09
CA MET A 1 -9.15 -16.00 23.73
C MET A 1 -9.25 -15.62 22.26
N ALA A 2 -9.82 -14.44 21.97
CA ALA A 2 -9.94 -13.95 20.60
C ALA A 2 -8.53 -13.58 20.12
N LYS A 3 -7.94 -14.44 19.28
CA LYS A 3 -6.62 -14.22 18.70
C LYS A 3 -6.65 -12.91 17.90
N ASP A 4 -5.92 -11.92 18.39
CA ASP A 4 -5.50 -10.68 17.73
C ASP A 4 -4.97 -10.99 16.31
N LYS A 5 -5.87 -11.08 15.32
CA LYS A 5 -5.51 -11.19 13.90
C LYS A 5 -5.13 -9.84 13.28
N ALA A 6 -5.16 -8.75 14.07
CA ALA A 6 -4.95 -7.38 13.60
C ALA A 6 -3.48 -6.91 13.67
N LYS A 7 -2.53 -7.79 14.00
CA LYS A 7 -1.12 -7.41 14.21
C LYS A 7 -0.18 -7.70 13.04
N ASP A 8 -0.55 -8.61 12.13
CA ASP A 8 0.31 -8.99 11.00
C ASP A 8 0.13 -8.08 9.76
N ASP A 9 -1.11 -7.64 9.45
CA ASP A 9 -1.41 -6.72 8.34
C ASP A 9 -1.03 -5.25 8.60
N LYS A 10 -0.01 -4.99 9.41
CA LYS A 10 0.40 -3.61 9.73
C LYS A 10 1.32 -3.01 8.69
N PHE A 11 2.13 -3.84 8.03
CA PHE A 11 3.19 -3.39 7.14
C PHE A 11 2.88 -3.79 5.71
N PHE A 12 2.99 -2.80 4.83
CA PHE A 12 2.89 -2.90 3.40
C PHE A 12 4.29 -3.06 2.81
N ASN A 13 4.48 -4.12 2.05
CA ASN A 13 5.67 -4.35 1.26
C ASN A 13 5.41 -3.95 -0.21
N THR A 14 6.02 -2.86 -0.65
CA THR A 14 5.86 -2.38 -2.04
C THR A 14 6.55 -3.28 -3.07
N GLN A 15 7.31 -4.30 -2.65
CA GLN A 15 7.89 -5.31 -3.53
C GLN A 15 6.93 -6.49 -3.76
N GLU A 16 5.92 -6.67 -2.90
CA GLU A 16 4.94 -7.73 -3.04
C GLU A 16 3.83 -7.30 -4.00
N LYS A 17 3.81 -7.93 -5.18
CA LYS A 17 2.83 -7.60 -6.24
C LYS A 17 1.38 -7.69 -5.76
N HIS A 18 1.08 -8.65 -4.88
CA HIS A 18 -0.27 -8.87 -4.40
C HIS A 18 -0.76 -7.75 -3.47
N GLU A 19 0.14 -7.17 -2.67
CA GLU A 19 -0.16 -6.01 -1.83
C GLU A 19 -0.34 -4.74 -2.68
N ILE A 20 0.54 -4.52 -3.67
CA ILE A 20 0.38 -3.42 -4.63
C ILE A 20 -0.97 -3.50 -5.34
N ASP A 21 -1.36 -4.68 -5.83
CA ASP A 21 -2.63 -4.84 -6.53
C ASP A 21 -3.81 -4.61 -5.59
N TYR A 22 -3.73 -5.09 -4.34
CA TYR A 22 -4.74 -4.84 -3.31
C TYR A 22 -4.96 -3.34 -3.07
N VAL A 23 -3.90 -2.58 -2.83
CA VAL A 23 -3.98 -1.13 -2.58
C VAL A 23 -4.41 -0.39 -3.83
N VAL A 24 -3.84 -0.69 -5.00
CA VAL A 24 -4.19 -0.05 -6.28
C VAL A 24 -5.68 -0.22 -6.60
N ASN A 25 -6.26 -1.40 -6.33
CA ASN A 25 -7.67 -1.64 -6.62
C ASN A 25 -8.65 -0.82 -5.75
N GLN A 26 -8.20 -0.28 -4.61
CA GLN A 26 -8.98 0.65 -3.77
C GLN A 26 -9.17 2.02 -4.42
N TYR A 27 -8.36 2.36 -5.42
CA TYR A 27 -8.39 3.66 -6.07
C TYR A 27 -9.13 3.63 -7.42
N PRO A 28 -9.66 4.80 -7.85
CA PRO A 28 -10.30 4.94 -9.15
C PRO A 28 -9.37 4.51 -10.29
N GLN A 29 -9.93 3.90 -11.35
CA GLN A 29 -9.15 3.36 -12.47
C GLN A 29 -8.16 4.37 -13.07
N LYS A 30 -8.54 5.65 -13.13
CA LYS A 30 -7.69 6.75 -13.62
C LYS A 30 -6.40 6.97 -12.80
N ASP A 31 -6.42 6.63 -11.50
CA ASP A 31 -5.32 6.84 -10.56
C ASP A 31 -4.52 5.56 -10.31
N ARG A 32 -5.05 4.40 -10.72
CA ARG A 32 -4.42 3.08 -10.50
C ARG A 32 -3.03 2.99 -11.09
N GLU A 33 -2.84 3.49 -12.30
CA GLU A 33 -1.55 3.40 -12.99
C GLU A 33 -0.50 4.28 -12.32
N LYS A 34 -0.89 5.50 -11.92
CA LYS A 34 -0.05 6.44 -11.15
C LYS A 34 0.36 5.83 -9.81
N ILE A 35 -0.60 5.30 -9.04
CA ILE A 35 -0.34 4.71 -7.72
C ILE A 35 0.55 3.47 -7.84
N LYS A 36 0.29 2.62 -8.83
CA LYS A 36 1.13 1.45 -9.10
C LYS A 36 2.57 1.84 -9.43
N GLN A 37 2.78 2.90 -10.19
CA GLN A 37 4.12 3.43 -10.46
C GLN A 37 4.78 4.00 -9.20
N LEU A 38 4.05 4.80 -8.40
CA LEU A 38 4.57 5.36 -7.14
C LEU A 38 5.03 4.27 -6.16
N LEU A 39 4.23 3.22 -5.99
CA LEU A 39 4.56 2.09 -5.12
C LEU A 39 5.74 1.29 -5.68
N LYS A 40 5.75 1.00 -6.98
CA LYS A 40 6.88 0.29 -7.62
C LYS A 40 8.20 1.06 -7.57
N ASN A 41 8.14 2.38 -7.67
CA ASN A 41 9.31 3.24 -7.61
C ASN A 41 9.83 3.42 -6.17
N GLY A 42 9.14 2.85 -5.17
CA GLY A 42 9.52 2.98 -3.77
C GLY A 42 9.36 4.39 -3.22
N GLU A 43 8.56 5.25 -3.87
CA GLU A 43 8.39 6.66 -3.44
C GLU A 43 7.77 6.78 -2.05
N CYS A 44 7.07 5.74 -1.60
CA CYS A 44 6.47 5.66 -0.26
C CYS A 44 7.23 4.74 0.70
N GLY A 45 8.42 4.25 0.33
CA GLY A 45 9.24 3.32 1.11
C GLY A 45 8.89 1.85 0.88
N GLU A 46 9.90 0.98 0.89
CA GLU A 46 9.74 -0.44 0.48
C GLU A 46 8.96 -1.29 1.48
N TYR A 47 9.10 -0.97 2.78
CA TYR A 47 8.40 -1.66 3.86
C TYR A 47 7.94 -0.61 4.87
N GLN A 48 6.67 -0.24 4.81
CA GLN A 48 6.10 0.84 5.62
C GLN A 48 4.72 0.44 6.14
N PRO A 49 4.24 1.04 7.24
CA PRO A 49 2.87 0.81 7.66
C PRO A 49 1.87 1.19 6.57
N HIS A 50 0.76 0.45 6.45
CA HIS A 50 -0.31 0.78 5.48
C HIS A 50 -0.77 2.25 5.62
N ASP A 51 -0.90 2.74 6.86
CA ASP A 51 -1.26 4.14 7.14
C ASP A 51 -0.27 5.14 6.53
N GLU A 52 1.03 4.86 6.58
CA GLU A 52 2.06 5.74 6.01
C GLU A 52 2.02 5.71 4.48
N ILE A 53 1.77 4.54 3.87
CA ILE A 53 1.55 4.42 2.43
C ILE A 53 0.34 5.25 2.00
N TYR A 54 -0.79 5.13 2.68
CA TYR A 54 -2.00 5.90 2.34
C TYR A 54 -1.79 7.41 2.49
N LYS A 55 -1.07 7.84 3.55
CA LYS A 55 -0.69 9.26 3.72
C LYS A 55 0.24 9.73 2.60
N CYS A 56 1.20 8.91 2.20
CA CYS A 56 2.10 9.22 1.09
C CYS A 56 1.32 9.39 -0.23
N LEU A 57 0.38 8.49 -0.51
CA LEU A 57 -0.48 8.53 -1.70
C LEU A 57 -1.46 9.70 -1.68
N GLN A 58 -2.00 10.09 -0.51
CA GLN A 58 -2.90 11.26 -0.39
C GLN A 58 -2.21 12.61 -0.57
N LYS A 59 -0.90 12.69 -0.28
CA LYS A 59 -0.13 13.94 -0.40
C LYS A 59 0.26 14.29 -1.86
N ARG A 60 -0.04 13.44 -2.85
CA ARG A 60 0.43 13.58 -4.24
C ARG A 60 -0.70 13.46 -5.28
#